data_AF-A0A2T4D9X3-F1
#
_entry.id   AF-A0A2T4D9X3-F1
#
_cell.length_a   1.000
_cell.length_b   1.000
_cell.length_c   1.000
_cell.angle_alpha   90.00
_cell.angle_beta   90.00
_cell.angle_gamma   90.00
#
_symmetry.space_group_name_H-M   'P 1'
#
loop_
_entity.id
_entity.type
_entity.pdbx_description
1 polymer ?
#
loop_
_entity_poly.entity_id
_entity_poly.type
_entity_poly.pdbx_seq_one_letter_code
_entity_poly.pdbx_strand_id
1 'polypeptide(L)' 'MEEYANYFLLDVFTNQAFGGNPLAVFPDADKLSTEQMQRLT' A
#
# COMPACT_ATOMS: atom_id res chain seq x y z
N MET A 1 -8.72 18.53 8.42
CA MET A 1 -9.21 17.19 8.03
C MET A 1 -7.97 16.39 7.71
N GLU A 2 -7.72 15.27 8.39
CA GLU A 2 -6.60 14.40 8.01
C GLU A 2 -6.88 13.82 6.62
N GLU A 3 -5.93 14.00 5.70
CA GLU A 3 -5.99 13.39 4.37
C GLU A 3 -5.60 11.92 4.52
N TYR A 4 -6.51 11.01 4.19
CA TYR A 4 -6.26 9.57 4.26
C TYR A 4 -5.45 9.11 3.04
N ALA A 5 -4.44 8.28 3.26
CA ALA A 5 -3.67 7.67 2.18
C ALA A 5 -4.46 6.51 1.55
N ASN A 6 -4.77 6.62 0.25
CA ASN A 6 -5.39 5.54 -0.51
C ASN A 6 -4.35 4.49 -0.89
N TYR A 7 -4.73 3.22 -0.84
CA TYR A 7 -3.87 2.11 -1.20
C TYR A 7 -4.65 0.98 -1.88
N PHE A 8 -3.91 0.14 -2.61
CA PHE A 8 -4.38 -1.15 -3.10
C PHE A 8 -3.67 -2.27 -2.36
N LEU A 9 -4.41 -3.31 -1.97
CA LEU A 9 -3.83 -4.56 -1.51
C LEU A 9 -3.81 -5.53 -2.70
N LEU A 10 -2.61 -5.94 -3.11
CA LEU A 10 -2.41 -6.84 -4.24
C LEU A 10 -1.82 -8.17 -3.79
N ASP A 11 -2.35 -9.26 -4.34
CA ASP A 11 -1.75 -10.58 -4.23
C ASP A 11 -0.71 -10.74 -5.36
N VAL A 12 0.58 -10.57 -5.06
CA VAL A 12 1.65 -10.68 -6.07
C VAL A 12 2.14 -12.12 -6.20
N PHE A 13 2.73 -12.46 -7.36
CA PHE A 13 3.16 -13.82 -7.74
C PHE A 13 2.02 -14.83 -7.91
N THR A 14 0.80 -14.36 -8.07
CA THR A 14 -0.39 -15.18 -8.33
C THR A 14 -1.37 -14.43 -9.23
N ASN A 15 -2.32 -15.16 -9.81
CA ASN A 15 -3.53 -14.61 -10.43
C ASN A 15 -4.81 -15.04 -9.70
N GLN A 16 -4.66 -15.73 -8.56
CA GLN A 16 -5.74 -16.19 -7.70
C GLN A 16 -5.83 -15.30 -6.46
N ALA A 17 -7.05 -14.88 -6.10
CA ALA A 17 -7.30 -14.14 -4.87
C ALA A 17 -6.89 -14.95 -3.63
N PHE A 18 -6.29 -14.28 -2.65
CA PHE A 18 -5.75 -14.86 -1.42
C PHE A 18 -4.60 -15.86 -1.64
N GLY A 19 -3.89 -15.75 -2.76
CA GLY A 19 -2.68 -16.51 -3.07
C GLY A 19 -1.43 -15.64 -3.05
N GLY A 20 -0.26 -16.25 -3.27
CA GLY A 20 0.99 -15.51 -3.43
C GLY A 20 1.40 -14.74 -2.16
N ASN A 21 1.84 -13.49 -2.31
CA ASN A 21 2.23 -12.62 -1.20
C ASN A 21 1.44 -11.30 -1.22
N PRO A 22 0.74 -10.94 -0.14
CA PRO A 22 0.06 -9.65 -0.05
C PRO A 22 1.06 -8.49 -0.04
N LEU A 23 0.79 -7.48 -0.86
CA LEU A 23 1.57 -6.24 -0.93
C LEU A 23 0.64 -5.03 -0.95
N ALA A 24 0.82 -4.13 0.02
CA ALA A 24 0.18 -2.82 0.00
C ALA A 24 0.94 -1.88 -0.96
N VAL A 25 0.22 -1.25 -1.88
CA VAL A 25 0.76 -0.29 -2.86
C VAL A 25 0.06 1.06 -2.68
N PHE A 26 0.84 2.11 -2.49
CA PHE A 26 0.38 3.51 -2.40
C PHE A 26 0.74 4.24 -3.71
N PRO A 27 -0.22 4.47 -4.63
CA PRO A 27 0.07 5.08 -5.94
C PRO A 27 0.51 6.55 -5.86
N ASP A 28 -0.05 7.30 -4.89
CA ASP A 28 0.23 8.72 -4.65
C ASP A 28 1.21 8.91 -3.48
N ALA A 29 2.28 8.10 -3.45
CA ALA A 29 3.24 8.06 -2.35
C ALA A 29 4.10 9.33 -2.23
N ASP A 30 4.15 10.17 -3.28
CA ASP A 30 4.82 11.48 -3.29
C ASP A 30 4.22 12.46 -2.26
N LYS A 31 2.98 12.23 -1.84
CA LYS A 31 2.30 13.00 -0.79
C LYS A 31 2.67 12.56 0.63
N LEU A 32 3.43 11.48 0.78
CA LEU A 32 3.84 10.93 2.08
C LEU A 32 5.31 11.24 2.34
N SER A 33 5.61 11.75 3.53
CA SER A 33 6.99 11.80 4.02
C SER A 33 7.49 10.38 4.34
N THR A 34 8.81 10.21 4.38
CA THR A 34 9.43 8.95 4.79
C THR A 34 8.96 8.50 6.18
N GLU A 35 8.81 9.43 7.12
CA GLU A 35 8.28 9.13 8.46
C GLU A 35 6.82 8.68 8.42
N GLN A 36 5.99 9.28 7.56
CA GLN A 36 4.61 8.85 7.36
C GLN A 36 4.55 7.45 6.73
N MET A 37 5.39 7.17 5.73
CA MET A 37 5.51 5.84 5.13
C MET A 37 5.90 4.79 6.18
N GLN A 38 6.91 5.09 7.01
CA GLN A 38 7.37 4.16 8.04
C GLN A 38 6.32 3.88 9.13
N ARG A 39 5.37 4.81 9.37
CA ARG A 39 4.25 4.58 10.29
C ARG A 39 3.16 3.69 9.72
N LEU A 40 3.12 3.51 8.40
CA LEU A 40 2.16 2.65 7.71
C LEU A 40 2.66 1.19 7.58
N THR A 41 3.97 0.98 7.67
CA THR A 41 4.65 -0.34 7.58
C THR A 41 4.96 -0.92 8.96
#